data_AF-A0AA90UEI6-F1
#
_entry.id   AF-A0AA90UEI6-F1
#
_cell.length_a   1.000
_cell.length_b   1.000
_cell.length_c   1.000
_cell.angle_alpha   90.00
_cell.angle_beta   90.00
_cell.angle_gamma   90.00
#
_symmetry.space_group_name_H-M   'P 1'
#
loop_
_entity.id
_entity.type
_entity.pdbx_description
1 polymer ?
#
loop_
_entity_poly.entity_id
_entity_poly.type
_entity_poly.pdbx_seq_one_letter_code
_entity_poly.pdbx_strand_id
1 'polypeptide(L)'
;MEEEMSKELAPLLGLMLARKITTRTLIKREFGIDYKTIAKLVDAGQTVTTVTILKLGYVIAHYLHLEKLKLEKLDSLASEVKKRMDIFCDLDSKYRALYGFTATFVLQQIKNNEDLRKMVNPE
;
A
#
# COMPACT_ATOMS: atom_id res chain seq x y z
N MET A 1 3.77 4.23 19.39
CA MET A 1 4.05 4.54 17.96
C MET A 1 3.91 3.30 17.09
N GLU A 2 4.76 2.27 17.23
CA GLU A 2 4.65 1.04 16.40
C GLU A 2 3.30 0.34 16.54
N GLU A 3 2.78 0.21 17.76
CA GLU A 3 1.49 -0.44 18.03
C GLU A 3 0.33 0.31 17.35
N GLU A 4 0.24 1.62 17.54
CA GLU A 4 -0.79 2.49 16.96
C GLU A 4 -0.72 2.49 15.43
N MET A 5 0.47 2.66 14.86
CA MET A 5 0.68 2.58 13.42
C MET A 5 0.30 1.20 12.88
N SER A 6 0.62 0.11 13.59
CA SER A 6 0.24 -1.24 13.18
C SER A 6 -1.28 -1.44 13.20
N LYS A 7 -1.98 -0.87 14.20
CA LYS A 7 -3.45 -0.93 14.29
C LYS A 7 -4.13 -0.23 13.12
N GLU A 8 -3.59 0.89 12.64
CA GLU A 8 -4.11 1.61 11.47
C GLU A 8 -3.67 0.98 10.13
N LEU A 9 -2.44 0.43 10.09
CA LEU A 9 -1.87 -0.17 8.89
C LEU A 9 -2.52 -1.52 8.54
N ALA A 10 -2.85 -2.33 9.54
CA ALA A 10 -3.46 -3.65 9.35
C ALA A 10 -4.77 -3.59 8.53
N PRO A 11 -5.78 -2.76 8.86
CA PRO A 11 -7.01 -2.68 8.07
C PRO A 11 -6.77 -2.07 6.69
N LEU A 12 -5.85 -1.11 6.55
CA LEU A 12 -5.49 -0.53 5.25
C LEU A 12 -4.93 -1.60 4.30
N LEU A 13 -3.91 -2.33 4.74
CA LEU A 13 -3.30 -3.40 3.95
C LEU A 13 -4.26 -4.57 3.75
N GLY A 14 -5.06 -4.91 4.77
CA GLY A 14 -6.09 -5.93 4.69
C GLY A 14 -7.13 -5.64 3.60
N LEU A 15 -7.60 -4.39 3.50
CA LEU A 15 -8.54 -3.98 2.46
C LEU A 15 -7.91 -4.08 1.06
N MET A 16 -6.64 -3.69 0.89
CA MET A 16 -5.94 -3.85 -0.39
C MET A 16 -5.82 -5.31 -0.83
N LEU A 17 -5.56 -6.23 0.12
CA LEU A 17 -5.51 -7.67 -0.15
C LEU A 17 -6.91 -8.20 -0.52
N ALA A 18 -7.94 -7.84 0.25
CA ALA A 18 -9.32 -8.27 0.00
C ALA A 18 -9.85 -7.80 -1.36
N ARG A 19 -9.46 -6.59 -1.79
CA ARG A 19 -9.84 -6.01 -3.09
C ARG A 19 -8.92 -6.42 -4.24
N LYS A 20 -7.93 -7.29 -3.99
CA LYS A 20 -6.96 -7.76 -4.98
C LYS A 20 -6.19 -6.62 -5.68
N ILE A 21 -5.99 -5.50 -4.98
CA ILE A 21 -5.10 -4.41 -5.41
C ILE A 21 -3.64 -4.91 -5.37
N THR A 22 -3.34 -5.77 -4.40
CA THR A 22 -2.08 -6.52 -4.32
C THR A 22 -2.32 -7.88 -3.69
N THR A 23 -1.27 -8.71 -3.62
CA THR A 23 -1.28 -10.00 -2.92
C THR A 23 -0.01 -10.18 -2.11
N ARG A 24 -0.03 -11.05 -1.08
CA ARG A 24 1.16 -11.39 -0.29
C ARG A 24 2.30 -11.93 -1.17
N THR A 25 1.95 -12.68 -2.21
CA THR A 25 2.90 -13.22 -3.20
C THR A 25 3.58 -12.11 -3.99
N LEU A 26 2.83 -11.12 -4.47
CA LEU A 26 3.38 -9.98 -5.20
C LEU A 26 4.30 -9.15 -4.29
N ILE A 27 3.84 -8.86 -3.07
CA ILE A 27 4.63 -8.12 -2.07
C ILE A 27 5.96 -8.83 -1.78
N LYS A 28 5.95 -10.15 -1.55
CA LYS A 28 7.18 -10.91 -1.31
C LYS A 28 8.11 -10.87 -2.52
N ARG A 29 7.56 -11.08 -3.72
CA ARG A 29 8.35 -11.13 -4.96
C ARG A 29 8.99 -9.79 -5.31
N GLU A 30 8.25 -8.69 -5.16
CA GLU A 30 8.69 -7.37 -5.64
C GLU A 30 9.41 -6.55 -4.57
N PHE A 31 9.14 -6.81 -3.29
CA PHE A 31 9.67 -6.01 -2.17
C PHE A 31 10.40 -6.86 -1.11
N GLY A 32 10.45 -8.18 -1.27
CA GLY A 32 11.15 -9.07 -0.33
C GLY A 32 10.49 -9.20 1.05
N ILE A 33 9.29 -8.64 1.25
CA ILE A 33 8.61 -8.74 2.56
C ILE A 33 7.90 -10.09 2.65
N ASP A 34 8.31 -10.90 3.64
CA ASP A 34 7.81 -12.26 3.79
C ASP A 34 6.30 -12.31 4.10
N TYR A 35 5.63 -13.34 3.57
CA TYR A 35 4.21 -13.58 3.78
C TYR A 35 3.84 -13.71 5.25
N LYS A 36 4.73 -14.25 6.10
CA LYS A 36 4.52 -14.36 7.55
C LYS A 36 4.44 -12.99 8.20
N THR A 37 5.25 -12.03 7.75
CA THR A 37 5.21 -10.65 8.28
C THR A 37 3.88 -9.99 7.96
N ILE A 38 3.38 -10.16 6.73
CA ILE A 38 2.08 -9.63 6.34
C ILE A 38 0.94 -10.33 7.11
N ALA A 39 1.01 -11.66 7.27
CA ALA A 39 0.00 -12.41 8.01
C ALA A 39 -0.04 -12.03 9.50
N LYS A 40 1.13 -11.84 10.14
CA LYS A 40 1.21 -11.38 11.53
C LYS A 40 0.50 -10.04 11.71
N LEU A 41 0.73 -9.10 10.81
CA LEU A 41 0.11 -7.79 10.87
C LEU A 41 -1.41 -7.84 10.58
N VAL A 42 -1.80 -8.44 9.46
CA VAL A 42 -3.17 -8.34 8.94
C VAL A 42 -4.11 -9.36 9.59
N ASP A 43 -3.66 -10.60 9.78
CA ASP A 43 -4.53 -11.69 10.27
C ASP A 43 -4.47 -11.80 11.80
N ALA A 44 -3.28 -11.67 12.38
CA ALA A 44 -3.08 -11.82 13.82
C ALA A 44 -3.09 -10.49 14.59
N GLY A 45 -3.20 -9.35 13.89
CA GLY A 45 -3.22 -8.01 14.51
C GLY A 45 -1.97 -7.68 15.31
N GLN A 46 -0.84 -8.35 15.01
CA GLN A 46 0.40 -8.18 15.75
C GLN A 46 1.12 -6.90 15.32
N THR A 47 1.74 -6.25 16.28
CA THR A 47 2.63 -5.12 16.04
C THR A 47 3.84 -5.55 15.22
N VAL A 48 4.21 -4.74 14.23
CA VAL A 48 5.43 -4.91 13.44
C VAL A 48 6.40 -3.76 13.71
N THR A 49 7.68 -4.00 13.43
CA THR A 49 8.73 -3.01 13.65
C THR A 49 8.54 -1.76 12.79
N THR A 50 9.09 -0.64 13.26
CA THR A 50 9.13 0.65 12.53
C THR A 50 9.72 0.48 11.13
N VAL A 51 10.78 -0.32 10.99
CA VAL A 51 11.39 -0.62 9.68
C VAL A 51 10.37 -1.31 8.75
N THR A 52 9.63 -2.28 9.25
CA THR A 52 8.56 -2.93 8.50
C THR A 52 7.45 -1.94 8.11
N ILE A 53 7.03 -1.06 9.04
CA ILE A 53 6.01 -0.04 8.78
C ILE A 53 6.45 0.89 7.65
N LEU A 54 7.69 1.38 7.67
CA LEU A 54 8.23 2.24 6.63
C LEU A 54 8.30 1.51 5.28
N LYS A 55 8.80 0.27 5.24
CA LYS A 55 8.83 -0.56 4.04
C LYS A 55 7.44 -0.76 3.45
N LEU A 56 6.43 -1.01 4.30
CA LEU A 56 5.04 -1.15 3.87
C LEU A 56 4.47 0.17 3.32
N GLY A 57 4.98 1.33 3.73
CA GLY A 57 4.62 2.62 3.15
C GLY A 57 4.98 2.72 1.65
N TYR A 58 6.14 2.21 1.26
CA TYR A 58 6.55 2.13 -0.15
C TYR A 58 5.71 1.12 -0.93
N VAL A 59 5.44 -0.05 -0.34
CA VAL A 59 4.62 -1.10 -0.94
C VAL A 59 3.20 -0.59 -1.24
N ILE A 60 2.58 0.07 -0.27
CA ILE A 60 1.21 0.59 -0.41
C ILE A 60 1.18 1.67 -1.49
N ALA A 61 2.10 2.63 -1.46
CA ALA A 61 2.17 3.68 -2.47
C ALA A 61 2.33 3.12 -3.89
N HIS A 62 3.19 2.11 -4.06
CA HIS A 62 3.42 1.46 -5.35
C HIS A 62 2.12 0.86 -5.90
N TYR A 63 1.43 0.04 -5.12
CA TYR A 63 0.21 -0.62 -5.59
C TYR A 63 -0.99 0.32 -5.73
N LEU A 64 -1.09 1.36 -4.90
CA LEU A 64 -2.08 2.41 -5.11
C LEU A 64 -1.83 3.17 -6.42
N HIS A 65 -0.58 3.49 -6.74
CA HIS A 65 -0.24 4.11 -8.02
C HIS A 65 -0.60 3.22 -9.21
N LEU A 66 -0.28 1.92 -9.17
CA LEU A 66 -0.64 0.99 -10.24
C LEU A 66 -2.16 0.84 -10.39
N GLU A 67 -2.90 0.78 -9.28
CA GLU A 67 -4.36 0.70 -9.32
C GLU A 67 -4.97 1.99 -9.90
N LYS A 68 -4.44 3.16 -9.54
CA LYS A 68 -4.85 4.44 -10.13
C LYS A 68 -4.68 4.43 -11.66
N LEU A 69 -3.49 4.09 -12.15
CA LEU A 69 -3.21 4.01 -13.59
C LEU A 69 -4.12 3.01 -14.31
N LYS A 70 -4.47 1.91 -13.65
CA LYS A 70 -5.42 0.93 -14.18
C LYS A 70 -6.83 1.50 -14.27
N LEU A 71 -7.31 2.16 -13.22
CA LEU A 71 -8.66 2.74 -13.19
C LEU A 71 -8.81 3.90 -14.18
N GLU A 72 -7.78 4.73 -14.36
CA GLU A 72 -7.78 5.84 -15.33
C GLU A 72 -7.88 5.37 -16.79
N LYS A 73 -7.54 4.11 -17.08
CA LYS A 73 -7.67 3.50 -18.42
C LYS A 73 -9.04 2.87 -18.66
N LEU A 74 -9.88 2.75 -17.64
CA LEU A 74 -11.21 2.17 -17.77
C LEU A 74 -12.25 3.25 -18.06
N ASP A 75 -13.38 2.85 -18.64
CA ASP A 75 -14.51 3.74 -18.82
C ASP A 75 -15.09 4.15 -17.45
N SER A 76 -14.92 5.42 -17.11
CA SER A 76 -15.33 6.00 -15.82
C SER A 76 -16.85 6.06 -15.63
N LEU A 77 -17.62 5.93 -16.70
CA LEU A 77 -19.09 5.93 -16.66
C LEU A 77 -19.66 4.57 -16.22
N ALA A 78 -18.85 3.51 -16.25
CA ALA A 78 -19.26 2.22 -15.73
C ALA A 78 -19.41 2.28 -14.20
N SER A 79 -20.59 1.91 -13.69
CA SER A 79 -20.90 1.99 -12.25
C SER A 79 -19.92 1.23 -11.36
N GLU A 80 -19.36 0.13 -11.85
CA GLU A 80 -18.33 -0.65 -11.14
C GLU A 80 -16.98 0.08 -11.08
N VAL A 81 -16.61 0.81 -12.13
CA VAL A 81 -15.38 1.62 -12.14
C VAL A 81 -15.50 2.76 -11.14
N LYS A 82 -16.67 3.42 -11.07
CA LYS A 82 -16.93 4.46 -10.05
C LYS A 82 -16.79 3.93 -8.63
N LYS A 83 -17.41 2.79 -8.31
CA LYS A 83 -17.27 2.15 -6.98
C LYS A 83 -15.81 1.83 -6.64
N ARG A 84 -15.06 1.31 -7.61
CA ARG A 84 -13.62 1.02 -7.40
C ARG A 84 -12.80 2.29 -7.21
N MET A 85 -13.14 3.37 -7.92
CA MET A 85 -12.51 4.67 -7.74
C MET A 85 -12.79 5.25 -6.35
N ASP A 86 -14.02 5.14 -5.85
CA ASP A 86 -14.37 5.60 -4.50
C ASP A 86 -13.56 4.85 -3.43
N ILE A 87 -13.43 3.52 -3.56
CA ILE A 87 -12.59 2.70 -2.68
C ILE A 87 -11.12 3.10 -2.78
N PHE A 88 -10.62 3.34 -3.99
CA PHE A 88 -9.25 3.81 -4.21
C PHE A 88 -9.00 5.16 -3.52
N CYS A 89 -9.92 6.13 -3.65
CA CYS A 89 -9.80 7.44 -3.01
C CYS A 89 -9.77 7.35 -1.48
N ASP A 90 -10.58 6.46 -0.88
CA ASP A 90 -10.56 6.19 0.56
C ASP A 90 -9.21 5.58 1.00
N LEU A 91 -8.70 4.60 0.25
CA LEU A 91 -7.39 3.99 0.51
C LEU A 91 -6.23 5.01 0.40
N ASP A 92 -6.22 5.85 -0.65
CA ASP A 92 -5.19 6.87 -0.85
C ASP A 92 -5.23 7.93 0.27
N SER A 93 -6.43 8.34 0.69
CA SER A 93 -6.61 9.28 1.80
C SER A 93 -6.10 8.71 3.12
N LYS A 94 -6.45 7.45 3.44
CA LYS A 94 -5.98 6.74 4.64
C LYS A 94 -4.47 6.55 4.63
N TYR A 95 -3.89 6.19 3.48
CA TYR A 95 -2.44 6.09 3.31
C TYR A 95 -1.74 7.43 3.61
N ARG A 96 -2.23 8.54 3.05
CA ARG A 96 -1.66 9.87 3.30
C ARG A 96 -1.79 10.30 4.75
N ALA A 97 -2.93 10.04 5.38
CA ALA A 97 -3.15 10.35 6.78
C ALA A 97 -2.19 9.57 7.68
N LEU A 98 -2.01 8.28 7.41
CA LEU A 98 -1.16 7.39 8.21
C LEU A 98 0.33 7.73 8.08
N TYR A 99 0.81 8.01 6.87
CA TYR A 99 2.24 8.20 6.61
C TYR A 99 2.67 9.67 6.57
N GLY A 100 1.73 10.61 6.52
CA GLY A 100 1.98 12.05 6.58
C GLY A 100 3.07 12.52 5.63
N PHE A 101 4.11 13.15 6.18
CA PHE A 101 5.25 13.63 5.40
C PHE A 101 5.95 12.53 4.59
N THR A 102 6.01 11.30 5.12
CA THR A 102 6.59 10.15 4.41
C THR A 102 5.80 9.85 3.14
N ALA A 103 4.46 9.93 3.18
CA ALA A 103 3.63 9.75 1.98
C ALA A 103 3.97 10.81 0.92
N THR A 104 4.12 12.07 1.31
CA THR A 104 4.51 13.15 0.40
C THR A 104 5.84 12.85 -0.30
N PHE A 105 6.83 12.38 0.44
CA PHE A 105 8.14 12.01 -0.10
C PHE A 105 8.05 10.83 -1.08
N VAL A 106 7.36 9.75 -0.71
CA VAL A 106 7.20 8.55 -1.57
C VAL A 106 6.42 8.88 -2.86
N LEU A 107 5.38 9.70 -2.75
CA LEU A 107 4.62 10.14 -3.92
C LEU A 107 5.43 11.04 -4.85
N GLN A 108 6.38 11.81 -4.33
CA GLN A 108 7.29 12.58 -5.16
C GLN A 108 8.25 11.67 -5.93
N GLN A 109 8.76 10.60 -5.32
CA GLN A 109 9.57 9.59 -6.01
C GLN A 109 8.80 8.93 -7.15
N ILE A 110 7.51 8.59 -6.94
CA ILE A 110 6.64 8.10 -8.01
C ILE A 110 6.54 9.11 -9.16
N LYS A 111 6.33 10.41 -8.85
CA LYS A 111 6.29 11.45 -9.89
C LYS A 111 7.60 11.57 -10.67
N ASN A 112 8.72 11.29 -10.03
CA ASN A 112 10.04 11.27 -10.64
C ASN A 112 10.32 9.97 -11.43
N ASN A 113 9.36 9.03 -11.52
CA ASN A 113 9.51 7.70 -12.10
C ASN A 113 10.59 6.83 -11.43
N GLU A 114 10.83 7.03 -10.13
CA GLU A 114 11.75 6.21 -9.36
C GLU A 114 11.15 4.84 -9.02
N ASP A 115 11.98 3.81 -9.04
CA ASP A 115 11.55 2.46 -8.68
C ASP A 115 11.56 2.27 -7.16
N LEU A 116 10.36 2.37 -6.56
CA LEU A 116 10.17 2.21 -5.11
C LEU A 116 10.63 0.85 -4.57
N ARG A 117 10.76 -0.19 -5.42
CA ARG A 117 11.21 -1.52 -4.99
C ARG A 117 12.65 -1.47 -4.48
N LYS A 118 13.48 -0.63 -5.10
CA LYS A 118 14.89 -0.40 -4.71
C LYS A 118 15.02 0.29 -3.35
N MET A 119 13.99 1.01 -2.89
CA MET A 119 13.98 1.66 -1.57
C MET A 119 13.72 0.68 -0.41
N VAL A 120 13.12 -0.47 -0.71
CA VAL A 120 12.77 -1.49 0.29
C VAL A 120 13.76 -2.65 0.30
N ASN A 121 14.26 -3.00 -0.89
CA ASN A 121 15.26 -4.01 -1.12
C ASN A 121 16.39 -3.42 -1.99
N PRO A 122 17.26 -2.57 -1.41
CA PRO A 122 18.47 -2.14 -2.10
C PRO A 122 19.36 -3.38 -2.26
N GLU A 123 19.79 -3.66 -3.49
CA GLU A 123 20.80 -4.68 -3.78
C GLU A 123 22.10 -4.44 -3.01
#